data_AF-A0A1W1DWN4-F1
#
_entry.id   AF-A0A1W1DWN4-F1
#
_cell.length_a   1.000
_cell.length_b   1.000
_cell.length_c   1.000
_cell.angle_alpha   90.00
_cell.angle_beta   90.00
_cell.angle_gamma   90.00
#
_symmetry.space_group_name_H-M   'P 1'
#
loop_
_entity.id
_entity.type
_entity.pdbx_description
1 polymer ?
#
loop_
_entity_poly.entity_id
_entity_poly.type
_entity_poly.pdbx_seq_one_letter_code
_entity_poly.pdbx_strand_id
1 'polypeptide(L)'
;MVLLSRVLISGLDSSDFVIGNYLWLPIGAAILSYLLFGFKVFPGVLLGYLLAEVLIEGSIGDISQRELLSRTMSSLAPIFAISIMRVFSLSNFFDDDKINIGHVFFLVFLSAVISTLLKTFFVYDKADKFLADPVGHIGSYLLGDMIGGIVFIYIGIKVFSSFFAKNKLI
;
A
#
# COMPACT_ATOMS: atom_id res chain seq x y z
N MET A 1 5.35 10.63 0.59
CA MET A 1 5.22 9.69 -0.54
C MET A 1 3.78 9.21 -0.70
N VAL A 2 3.19 8.61 0.34
CA VAL A 2 1.81 8.07 0.32
C VAL A 2 0.76 9.11 -0.11
N LEU A 3 0.75 10.28 0.54
CA LEU A 3 -0.15 11.39 0.17
C LEU A 3 -0.13 11.68 -1.33
N LEU A 4 1.06 11.98 -1.85
CA LEU A 4 1.26 12.32 -3.25
C LEU A 4 0.82 11.18 -4.18
N SER A 5 1.21 9.94 -3.88
CA SER A 5 0.81 8.79 -4.69
C SER A 5 -0.70 8.59 -4.75
N ARG A 6 -1.43 8.89 -3.66
CA ARG A 6 -2.88 8.75 -3.60
C ARG A 6 -3.58 9.86 -4.38
N VAL A 7 -3.15 11.11 -4.18
CA VAL A 7 -3.68 12.28 -4.92
C VAL A 7 -3.43 12.15 -6.41
N LEU A 8 -2.28 11.63 -6.85
CA LEU A 8 -1.95 11.47 -8.26
C LEU A 8 -2.90 10.53 -9.02
N ILE A 9 -3.49 9.53 -8.35
CA ILE A 9 -4.39 8.55 -8.97
C ILE A 9 -5.86 8.79 -8.66
N SER A 10 -6.22 9.86 -7.94
CA SER A 10 -7.61 10.08 -7.52
C SER A 10 -8.58 10.20 -8.70
N GLY A 11 -8.12 10.73 -9.84
CA GLY A 11 -8.91 10.77 -11.07
C GLY A 11 -9.18 9.42 -11.73
N LEU A 12 -8.59 8.33 -11.21
CA LEU A 12 -8.79 6.95 -11.70
C LEU A 12 -9.72 6.14 -10.78
N ASP A 13 -10.24 6.75 -9.72
CA ASP A 13 -11.07 6.04 -8.75
C ASP A 13 -12.37 5.54 -9.38
N SER A 14 -12.76 4.34 -8.98
CA SER A 14 -14.06 3.77 -9.34
C SER A 14 -15.17 4.54 -8.64
N SER A 15 -16.30 4.70 -9.33
CA SER A 15 -17.53 5.21 -8.69
C SER A 15 -18.12 4.20 -7.69
N ASP A 16 -17.67 2.95 -7.73
CA ASP A 16 -18.05 1.90 -6.78
C ASP A 16 -16.92 1.62 -5.79
N PHE A 17 -17.09 2.06 -4.55
CA PHE A 17 -16.11 1.87 -3.48
C PHE A 17 -15.79 0.40 -3.17
N VAL A 18 -16.64 -0.54 -3.62
CA VAL A 18 -16.40 -1.98 -3.49
C VAL A 18 -15.53 -2.51 -4.63
N ILE A 19 -15.44 -1.83 -5.77
CA ILE A 19 -14.52 -2.23 -6.84
C ILE A 19 -13.20 -1.49 -6.62
N GLY A 20 -12.11 -2.24 -6.47
CA GLY A 20 -10.78 -1.66 -6.32
C GLY A 20 -10.33 -0.93 -7.58
N ASN A 21 -9.53 0.12 -7.40
CA ASN A 21 -8.88 0.79 -8.52
C ASN A 21 -7.77 -0.11 -9.08
N TYR A 22 -7.77 -0.38 -10.39
CA TYR A 22 -6.79 -1.26 -11.04
C TYR A 22 -5.36 -0.70 -11.09
N LEU A 23 -5.15 0.55 -10.65
CA LEU A 23 -3.82 1.12 -10.42
C LEU A 23 -3.75 1.80 -9.04
N TRP A 24 -3.24 1.09 -8.03
CA TRP A 24 -3.13 1.62 -6.67
C TRP A 24 -1.68 1.90 -6.25
N LEU A 25 -1.14 3.07 -6.66
CA LEU A 25 0.22 3.52 -6.30
C LEU A 25 0.54 3.60 -4.79
N PRO A 26 -0.41 3.95 -3.90
CA PRO A 26 -0.10 4.17 -2.48
C PRO A 26 0.52 2.99 -1.73
N ILE A 27 0.23 1.75 -2.13
CA ILE A 27 0.82 0.58 -1.46
C ILE A 27 2.33 0.52 -1.70
N GLY A 28 2.80 0.81 -2.92
CA GLY A 28 4.23 0.89 -3.23
C GLY A 28 4.90 2.05 -2.49
N ALA A 29 4.20 3.18 -2.34
CA ALA A 29 4.69 4.31 -1.55
C ALA A 29 4.81 3.98 -0.06
N ALA A 30 3.86 3.22 0.50
CA ALA A 30 3.93 2.73 1.86
C ALA A 30 5.09 1.75 2.05
N ILE A 31 5.22 0.75 1.17
CA ILE A 31 6.33 -0.21 1.18
C ILE A 31 7.67 0.51 1.15
N LEU A 32 7.86 1.43 0.19
CA LEU A 32 9.11 2.18 0.07
C LEU A 32 9.40 3.00 1.33
N SER A 33 8.37 3.59 1.95
CA SER A 33 8.52 4.32 3.21
C SER A 33 9.05 3.41 4.31
N TYR A 34 8.49 2.21 4.47
CA TYR A 34 8.95 1.26 5.48
C TYR A 34 10.34 0.69 5.20
N LEU A 35 10.69 0.46 3.92
CA LEU A 35 12.04 0.03 3.55
C LEU A 35 13.09 1.11 3.85
N LEU A 36 12.75 2.39 3.61
CA LEU A 36 13.67 3.51 3.83
C LEU A 36 13.80 3.94 5.29
N PHE A 37 12.72 3.81 6.08
CA PHE A 37 12.66 4.44 7.41
C PHE A 37 12.31 3.46 8.54
N GLY A 38 12.08 2.19 8.23
CA GLY A 38 11.64 1.17 9.19
C GLY A 38 10.21 1.41 9.70
N PHE A 39 9.77 0.61 10.67
CA PHE A 39 8.38 0.62 11.16
C PHE A 39 7.98 1.91 11.90
N LYS A 40 8.94 2.72 12.37
CA LYS A 40 8.67 4.02 13.01
C LYS A 40 7.95 5.02 12.12
N VAL A 41 7.96 4.82 10.80
CA VAL A 41 7.25 5.70 9.84
C VAL A 41 5.76 5.40 9.74
N PHE A 42 5.25 4.39 10.44
CA PHE A 42 3.83 4.01 10.44
C PHE A 42 2.88 5.20 10.63
N PRO A 43 3.05 6.08 11.65
CA PRO A 43 2.15 7.23 11.82
C PRO A 43 2.15 8.16 10.59
N GLY A 44 3.32 8.36 9.96
CA GLY A 44 3.44 9.18 8.75
C GLY A 44 2.80 8.54 7.52
N VAL A 45 2.86 7.21 7.39
CA VAL A 45 2.18 6.46 6.32
C VAL A 45 0.67 6.57 6.48
N LEU A 46 0.14 6.33 7.69
CA LEU A 46 -1.29 6.45 7.98
C LEU A 46 -1.78 7.88 7.78
N LEU A 47 -1.10 8.88 8.34
CA LEU A 47 -1.44 10.29 8.13
C LEU A 47 -1.39 10.67 6.63
N GLY A 48 -0.43 10.13 5.88
CA GLY A 48 -0.34 10.35 4.44
C GLY A 48 -1.56 9.83 3.69
N TYR A 49 -2.13 8.69 4.09
CA TYR A 49 -3.39 8.21 3.55
C TYR A 49 -4.56 9.12 3.94
N LEU A 50 -4.69 9.45 5.23
CA LEU A 50 -5.84 10.21 5.74
C LEU A 50 -5.88 11.63 5.18
N LEU A 51 -4.74 12.32 5.13
CA LEU A 51 -4.65 13.64 4.51
C LEU A 51 -4.98 13.60 3.01
N ALA A 52 -4.71 12.49 2.32
CA ALA A 52 -5.08 12.37 0.93
C ALA A 52 -6.60 12.27 0.77
N GLU A 53 -7.28 11.54 1.65
CA GLU A 53 -8.75 11.50 1.65
C GLU A 53 -9.33 12.89 1.97
N VAL A 54 -8.79 13.64 2.95
CA VAL A 54 -9.23 15.04 3.20
C VAL A 54 -9.13 15.90 1.94
N LEU A 55 -8.04 15.76 1.18
CA LEU A 55 -7.85 16.56 -0.04
C LEU A 55 -8.76 16.14 -1.19
N ILE A 56 -9.13 14.87 -1.26
CA ILE A 56 -9.97 14.31 -2.33
C ILE A 56 -11.46 14.56 -2.02
N GLU A 57 -11.87 14.37 -0.77
CA GLU A 57 -13.26 14.50 -0.32
C GLU A 57 -13.62 15.95 0.06
N GLY A 58 -12.63 16.79 0.39
CA GLY A 58 -12.77 18.23 0.60
C GLY A 58 -12.78 18.66 2.07
N SER A 59 -13.08 17.76 3.01
CA SER A 59 -13.08 18.06 4.46
C SER A 59 -12.74 16.84 5.31
N ILE A 60 -12.31 17.09 6.55
CA ILE A 60 -12.13 16.05 7.58
C ILE A 60 -13.48 15.41 7.96
N GLY A 61 -14.56 16.20 7.94
CA GLY A 61 -15.91 15.72 8.28
C GLY A 61 -16.50 14.75 7.26
N ASP A 62 -15.91 14.69 6.06
CA ASP A 62 -16.39 13.85 4.97
C ASP A 62 -15.74 12.45 5.00
N ILE A 63 -14.66 12.27 5.77
CA ILE A 63 -14.00 10.97 5.94
C ILE A 63 -14.92 10.04 6.73
N SER A 64 -15.37 8.97 6.07
CA SER A 64 -16.16 7.94 6.72
C SER A 64 -15.32 7.05 7.64
N GLN A 65 -15.96 6.45 8.64
CA GLN A 65 -15.31 5.42 9.48
C GLN A 65 -14.74 4.26 8.64
N ARG A 66 -15.38 3.97 7.49
CA ARG A 66 -14.94 2.96 6.54
C ARG A 66 -13.64 3.38 5.84
N GLU A 67 -13.49 4.62 5.36
CA GLU A 67 -12.22 5.07 4.81
C GLU A 67 -11.12 4.99 5.86
N LEU A 68 -11.36 5.49 7.07
CA LEU A 68 -10.40 5.43 8.17
C LEU A 68 -9.91 3.99 8.42
N LEU A 69 -10.84 3.03 8.50
CA LEU A 69 -10.49 1.63 8.71
C LEU A 69 -9.75 1.03 7.52
N SER A 70 -10.20 1.32 6.28
CA SER A 70 -9.55 0.89 5.04
C SER A 70 -8.12 1.41 4.91
N ARG A 71 -7.89 2.70 5.21
CA ARG A 71 -6.55 3.32 5.21
C ARG A 71 -5.66 2.72 6.29
N THR A 72 -6.23 2.42 7.45
CA THR A 72 -5.52 1.72 8.53
C THR A 72 -5.06 0.34 8.06
N MET A 73 -5.94 -0.47 7.47
CA MET A 73 -5.59 -1.78 6.91
C MET A 73 -4.50 -1.67 5.84
N SER A 74 -4.60 -0.71 4.92
CA SER A 74 -3.55 -0.44 3.91
C SER A 74 -2.22 -0.04 4.51
N SER A 75 -2.21 0.72 5.62
CA SER A 75 -0.97 1.14 6.28
C SER A 75 -0.27 0.00 7.03
N LEU A 76 -1.04 -0.97 7.54
CA LEU A 76 -0.54 -2.14 8.27
C LEU A 76 -0.05 -3.26 7.36
N ALA A 77 -0.65 -3.41 6.16
CA ALA A 77 -0.34 -4.52 5.27
C ALA A 77 1.16 -4.70 4.94
N PRO A 78 1.92 -3.65 4.59
CA PRO A 78 3.36 -3.79 4.40
C PRO A 78 4.14 -4.18 5.66
N ILE A 79 3.70 -3.76 6.85
CA ILE A 79 4.34 -4.13 8.12
C ILE A 79 4.20 -5.64 8.34
N PHE A 80 3.00 -6.17 8.16
CA PHE A 80 2.77 -7.61 8.27
C PHE A 80 3.55 -8.38 7.20
N ALA A 81 3.56 -7.90 5.95
CA ALA A 81 4.32 -8.54 4.87
C ALA A 81 5.83 -8.60 5.18
N ILE A 82 6.43 -7.49 5.60
CA ILE A 82 7.85 -7.44 6.02
C ILE A 82 8.09 -8.38 7.20
N SER A 83 7.20 -8.40 8.19
CA SER A 83 7.32 -9.24 9.38
C SER A 83 7.27 -10.72 9.02
N ILE A 84 6.33 -11.13 8.17
CA ILE A 84 6.23 -12.50 7.64
C ILE A 84 7.50 -12.86 6.89
N MET A 85 7.96 -12.03 5.97
CA MET A 85 9.20 -12.30 5.22
C MET A 85 10.41 -12.44 6.13
N ARG A 86 10.50 -11.67 7.23
CA ARG A 86 11.56 -11.83 8.23
C ARG A 86 11.48 -13.16 8.97
N VAL A 87 10.28 -13.59 9.36
CA VAL A 87 10.06 -14.88 10.04
C VAL A 87 10.47 -16.05 9.14
N PHE A 88 10.20 -15.97 7.83
CA PHE A 88 10.57 -17.00 6.86
C PHE A 88 11.98 -16.83 6.26
N SER A 89 12.79 -15.89 6.77
CA SER A 89 14.14 -15.59 6.24
C SER A 89 14.17 -15.23 4.75
N LEU A 90 13.10 -14.62 4.23
CA LEU A 90 12.96 -14.12 2.85
C LEU A 90 13.35 -12.63 2.72
N SER A 91 13.89 -12.02 3.79
CA SER A 91 13.98 -10.57 3.94
C SER A 91 15.34 -9.93 3.59
N ASN A 92 16.17 -10.55 2.74
CA ASN A 92 17.40 -9.89 2.25
C ASN A 92 17.02 -8.83 1.19
N PHE A 93 16.33 -7.78 1.62
CA PHE A 93 15.88 -6.69 0.74
C PHE A 93 17.06 -5.88 0.20
N PHE A 94 18.17 -5.87 0.95
CA PHE A 94 19.43 -5.26 0.60
C PHE A 94 20.53 -6.33 0.65
N ASP A 95 21.33 -6.40 -0.40
CA ASP A 95 22.51 -7.26 -0.51
C ASP A 95 23.67 -6.39 -1.03
N ASP A 96 24.74 -6.25 -0.27
CA ASP A 96 25.88 -5.35 -0.58
C ASP A 96 25.47 -3.95 -1.07
N ASP A 97 24.60 -3.27 -0.31
CA ASP A 97 24.03 -1.94 -0.62
C ASP A 97 23.21 -1.87 -1.93
N LYS A 98 22.88 -3.02 -2.54
CA LYS A 98 22.00 -3.13 -3.70
C LYS A 98 20.62 -3.66 -3.28
N ILE A 99 19.58 -3.02 -3.80
CA ILE A 99 18.21 -3.48 -3.61
C ILE A 99 18.00 -4.79 -4.36
N ASN A 100 17.58 -5.84 -3.67
CA ASN A 100 17.11 -7.06 -4.30
C ASN A 100 15.68 -6.85 -4.82
N ILE A 101 15.57 -6.47 -6.10
CA ILE A 101 14.28 -6.14 -6.72
C ILE A 101 13.30 -7.32 -6.69
N GLY A 102 13.79 -8.56 -6.73
CA GLY A 102 12.96 -9.77 -6.62
C GLY A 102 12.26 -9.85 -5.27
N HIS A 103 13.00 -9.62 -4.17
CA HIS A 103 12.43 -9.60 -2.83
C HIS A 103 11.48 -8.41 -2.62
N VAL A 104 11.77 -7.25 -3.21
CA VAL A 104 10.85 -6.10 -3.15
C VAL A 104 9.57 -6.38 -3.94
N PHE A 105 9.64 -7.01 -5.11
CA PHE A 105 8.44 -7.39 -5.87
C PHE A 105 7.62 -8.45 -5.15
N PHE A 106 8.28 -9.43 -4.51
CA PHE A 106 7.59 -10.38 -3.64
C PHE A 106 6.93 -9.68 -2.44
N LEU A 107 7.59 -8.68 -1.85
CA LEU A 107 7.01 -7.86 -0.79
C LEU A 107 5.78 -7.08 -1.28
N VAL A 108 5.81 -6.53 -2.49
CA VAL A 108 4.62 -5.90 -3.10
C VAL A 108 3.48 -6.90 -3.22
N PHE A 109 3.76 -8.07 -3.79
CA PHE A 109 2.77 -9.14 -3.93
C PHE A 109 2.16 -9.52 -2.57
N LEU A 110 2.99 -9.83 -1.57
CA LEU A 110 2.53 -10.23 -0.25
C LEU A 110 1.76 -9.11 0.45
N SER A 111 2.20 -7.85 0.31
CA SER A 111 1.49 -6.69 0.85
C SER A 111 0.13 -6.50 0.19
N ALA A 112 0.02 -6.72 -1.12
CA ALA A 112 -1.24 -6.63 -1.86
C ALA A 112 -2.24 -7.69 -1.40
N VAL A 113 -1.78 -8.94 -1.22
CA VAL A 113 -2.59 -10.03 -0.65
C VAL A 113 -3.08 -9.65 0.75
N ILE A 114 -2.17 -9.24 1.64
CA ILE A 114 -2.53 -8.89 3.02
C ILE A 114 -3.48 -7.68 3.06
N SER A 115 -3.21 -6.63 2.29
CA SER A 115 -4.07 -5.43 2.18
C SER A 115 -5.47 -5.81 1.74
N THR A 116 -5.58 -6.65 0.70
CA THR A 116 -6.87 -7.12 0.18
C THR A 116 -7.63 -7.95 1.22
N LEU A 117 -6.97 -8.90 1.88
CA LEU A 117 -7.61 -9.72 2.93
C LEU A 117 -8.04 -8.89 4.13
N LEU A 118 -7.19 -7.97 4.60
CA LEU A 118 -7.53 -7.09 5.73
C LEU A 118 -8.73 -6.21 5.39
N LYS A 119 -8.75 -5.60 4.21
CA LYS A 119 -9.91 -4.82 3.75
C LYS A 119 -11.15 -5.68 3.63
N THR A 120 -11.03 -6.85 3.02
CA THR A 120 -12.15 -7.78 2.82
C THR A 120 -12.80 -8.15 4.16
N PHE A 121 -12.01 -8.61 5.14
CA PHE A 121 -12.55 -9.15 6.39
C PHE A 121 -12.85 -8.10 7.47
N PHE A 122 -12.18 -6.95 7.46
CA PHE A 122 -12.36 -5.93 8.49
C PHE A 122 -13.13 -4.70 8.02
N VAL A 123 -13.28 -4.48 6.71
CA VAL A 123 -13.91 -3.26 6.16
C VAL A 123 -15.18 -3.57 5.37
N TYR A 124 -15.13 -4.59 4.51
CA TYR A 124 -16.19 -4.82 3.50
C TYR A 124 -17.04 -6.07 3.74
N ASP A 125 -16.72 -6.89 4.75
CA ASP A 125 -17.36 -8.18 5.02
C ASP A 125 -18.90 -8.12 5.14
N LYS A 126 -19.45 -6.98 5.55
CA LYS A 126 -20.89 -6.73 5.72
C LYS A 126 -21.51 -5.86 4.64
N ALA A 127 -20.76 -5.43 3.63
CA ALA A 127 -21.30 -4.60 2.56
C ALA A 127 -22.10 -5.47 1.57
N ASP A 128 -23.38 -5.17 1.35
CA ASP A 128 -24.26 -5.94 0.43
C ASP A 128 -23.63 -6.11 -0.96
N LYS A 129 -22.99 -5.04 -1.46
CA LYS A 129 -22.26 -5.05 -2.72
C LYS A 129 -21.05 -5.98 -2.74
N PHE A 130 -20.34 -6.11 -1.62
CA PHE A 130 -19.24 -7.08 -1.51
C PHE A 130 -19.80 -8.50 -1.54
N LEU A 131 -20.87 -8.77 -0.79
CA LEU A 131 -21.52 -10.08 -0.73
C LEU A 131 -22.09 -10.51 -2.10
N ALA A 132 -22.47 -9.56 -2.95
CA ALA A 132 -22.94 -9.82 -4.30
C ALA A 132 -21.83 -10.27 -5.27
N ASP A 133 -20.60 -9.75 -5.13
CA ASP A 133 -19.44 -10.16 -5.93
C ASP A 133 -18.11 -10.12 -5.14
N PRO A 134 -17.88 -11.11 -4.25
CA PRO A 134 -16.64 -11.16 -3.46
C PRO A 134 -15.40 -11.39 -4.32
N VAL A 135 -15.55 -12.13 -5.43
CA VAL A 135 -14.44 -12.49 -6.32
C VAL A 135 -13.97 -11.27 -7.10
N GLY A 136 -14.89 -10.49 -7.66
CA GLY A 136 -14.57 -9.22 -8.33
C GLY A 136 -13.95 -8.20 -7.37
N HIS A 137 -14.44 -8.12 -6.13
CA HIS A 137 -13.83 -7.27 -5.10
C HIS A 137 -12.37 -7.67 -4.84
N ILE A 138 -12.13 -8.93 -4.48
CA ILE A 138 -10.78 -9.41 -4.17
C ILE A 138 -9.85 -9.25 -5.38
N GLY A 139 -10.32 -9.61 -6.57
CA GLY A 139 -9.55 -9.52 -7.81
C GLY A 139 -9.15 -8.08 -8.14
N SER A 140 -10.08 -7.13 -8.05
CA SER A 140 -9.81 -5.72 -8.38
C SER A 140 -8.84 -5.07 -7.39
N TYR A 141 -9.00 -5.28 -6.08
CA TYR A 141 -8.07 -4.76 -5.07
C TYR A 141 -6.68 -5.39 -5.18
N LEU A 142 -6.59 -6.71 -5.34
CA LEU A 142 -5.32 -7.40 -5.45
C LEU A 142 -4.54 -6.94 -6.68
N LEU A 143 -5.18 -6.90 -7.86
CA LEU A 143 -4.53 -6.46 -9.09
C LEU A 143 -4.11 -4.99 -9.01
N GLY A 144 -4.97 -4.14 -8.46
CA GLY A 144 -4.68 -2.72 -8.23
C GLY A 144 -3.45 -2.49 -7.38
N ASP A 145 -3.40 -3.14 -6.22
CA ASP A 145 -2.30 -3.06 -5.28
C ASP A 145 -1.00 -3.63 -5.88
N MET A 146 -1.06 -4.75 -6.61
CA MET A 146 0.12 -5.33 -7.27
C MET A 146 0.69 -4.42 -8.36
N ILE A 147 -0.13 -3.99 -9.31
CA ILE A 147 0.30 -3.18 -10.45
C ILE A 147 0.81 -1.83 -9.95
N GLY A 148 0.02 -1.16 -9.10
CA GLY A 148 0.39 0.14 -8.57
C GLY A 148 1.61 0.09 -7.66
N GLY A 149 1.73 -0.96 -6.85
CA GLY A 149 2.90 -1.22 -6.02
C GLY A 149 4.18 -1.37 -6.83
N ILE A 150 4.17 -2.20 -7.87
CA ILE A 150 5.32 -2.42 -8.76
C ILE A 150 5.73 -1.12 -9.46
N VAL A 151 4.75 -0.41 -10.04
CA VAL A 151 4.99 0.86 -10.75
C VAL A 151 5.63 1.88 -9.81
N PHE A 152 5.08 2.08 -8.61
CA PHE A 152 5.62 3.06 -7.67
C PHE A 152 7.00 2.66 -7.16
N ILE A 153 7.23 1.39 -6.84
CA ILE A 153 8.55 0.90 -6.41
C ILE A 153 9.60 1.14 -7.49
N TYR A 154 9.30 0.82 -8.75
CA TYR A 154 10.24 1.02 -9.84
C TYR A 154 10.65 2.49 -9.98
N ILE A 155 9.68 3.40 -9.94
CA ILE A 155 9.93 4.85 -9.99
C ILE A 155 10.70 5.30 -8.75
N GLY A 156 10.29 4.85 -7.57
CA GLY A 156 10.90 5.21 -6.29
C GLY A 156 12.36 4.79 -6.20
N ILE A 157 12.71 3.57 -6.59
CA ILE A 157 14.10 3.10 -6.62
C ILE A 157 14.97 4.01 -7.49
N LYS A 158 14.48 4.42 -8.67
CA LYS A 158 15.21 5.33 -9.56
C LYS A 158 15.42 6.71 -8.93
N VAL A 159 14.35 7.29 -8.37
CA VAL A 159 14.38 8.62 -7.73
C VAL A 159 15.27 8.64 -6.49
N PHE A 160 15.23 7.59 -5.67
CA PHE A 160 15.97 7.48 -4.41
C PHE A 160 17.31 6.73 -4.55
N SER A 161 17.76 6.43 -5.76
CA SER A 161 18.99 5.67 -6.03
C SER A 161 20.22 6.23 -5.30
N SER A 162 20.35 7.57 -5.23
CA SER A 162 21.44 8.23 -4.49
C SER A 162 21.35 8.10 -2.96
N PHE A 163 20.15 7.87 -2.42
CA PHE A 163 19.94 7.65 -0.98
C PHE A 163 20.33 6.23 -0.58
N PHE A 164 19.97 5.25 -1.40
CA PHE A 164 20.36 3.85 -1.20
C PHE A 164 21.89 3.65 -1.27
N ALA A 165 22.59 4.40 -2.12
CA ALA A 165 24.05 4.34 -2.20
C ALA A 165 24.79 4.92 -0.97
N LYS A 166 24.12 5.65 -0.08
CA LYS A 166 24.76 6.39 1.03
C LYS A 166 24.42 5.85 2.43
N ASN A 167 23.30 5.15 2.58
CA ASN A 167 22.84 4.68 3.88
C ASN A 167 22.75 3.16 3.88
N LYS A 168 23.49 2.51 4.79
CA LYS A 168 23.24 1.12 5.20
C LYS A 168 21.85 1.07 5.83
N LEU A 169 20.85 0.72 5.03
CA LEU A 169 19.47 0.62 5.47
C LEU A 169 19.20 -0.80 5.95
N ILE A 170 18.92 -0.90 7.26
CA ILE A 170 18.46 -2.07 8.04
C ILE A 170 19.12 -3.41 7.67
#